data_AF-A0A7S2YAA0-F1
#
_entry.id   AF-A0A7S2YAA0-F1
#
_cell.length_a   1.000
_cell.length_b   1.000
_cell.length_c   1.000
_cell.angle_alpha   90.00
_cell.angle_beta   90.00
_cell.angle_gamma   90.00
#
_symmetry.space_group_name_H-M   'P 1'
#
loop_
_entity.id
_entity.type
_entity.pdbx_description
1 polymer ?
#
loop_
_entity_poly.entity_id
_entity_poly.type
_entity_poly.pdbx_seq_one_letter_code
_entity_poly.pdbx_strand_id
1 'polypeptide(L)'
;MSTVTATPTLSRGLVSSLKKEDSTAVPAGLTTPQYDPSLLKAGILHLGVGNFHRSHLATYMNDMFNDPSLFEANQEWGIVGAGILSFDADKRKLLQGQDWMQTLVERDATSEKASILASMI
;
A
#
# COMPACT_ATOMS: atom_id res chain seq x y z
N MET A 1 -27.09 -24.80 -11.30
CA MET A 1 -27.21 -23.88 -10.16
C MET A 1 -25.80 -23.62 -9.65
N SER A 2 -25.20 -22.50 -10.05
CA SER A 2 -23.82 -22.16 -9.66
C SER A 2 -23.84 -21.54 -8.27
N THR A 3 -23.16 -22.16 -7.32
CA THR A 3 -22.99 -21.67 -5.95
C THR A 3 -22.10 -20.43 -5.97
N VAL A 4 -22.65 -19.28 -5.61
CA VAL A 4 -21.89 -18.07 -5.32
C VAL A 4 -21.20 -18.28 -3.97
N THR A 5 -19.90 -18.57 -4.01
CA THR A 5 -19.07 -18.62 -2.80
C THR A 5 -18.90 -17.19 -2.29
N ALA A 6 -19.43 -16.89 -1.10
CA ALA A 6 -19.31 -15.58 -0.48
C ALA A 6 -17.82 -15.24 -0.27
N THR A 7 -17.37 -14.11 -0.80
CA THR A 7 -16.04 -13.57 -0.55
C THR A 7 -15.91 -13.25 0.94
N PRO A 8 -14.86 -13.73 1.63
CA PRO A 8 -14.69 -13.46 3.05
C PRO A 8 -14.59 -11.95 3.26
N THR A 9 -15.49 -11.39 4.08
CA THR A 9 -15.43 -9.99 4.49
C THR A 9 -14.18 -9.77 5.32
N LEU A 10 -13.32 -8.83 4.92
CA LEU A 10 -12.11 -8.52 5.66
C LEU A 10 -12.54 -7.76 6.93
N SER A 11 -12.48 -8.45 8.07
CA SER A 11 -12.81 -7.83 9.35
C SER A 11 -11.71 -6.86 9.77
N ARG A 12 -12.11 -5.79 10.46
CA ARG A 12 -11.21 -4.78 11.01
C ARG A 12 -10.27 -5.47 12.01
N GLY A 13 -8.98 -5.58 11.66
CA GLY A 13 -7.96 -6.24 12.51
C GLY A 13 -7.22 -7.42 11.87
N LEU A 14 -7.42 -7.69 10.57
CA LEU A 14 -6.75 -8.80 9.88
C LEU A 14 -5.21 -8.70 9.83
N VAL A 15 -4.67 -7.49 9.91
CA VAL A 15 -3.23 -7.23 9.91
C VAL A 15 -2.87 -6.46 11.18
N SER A 16 -2.16 -7.10 12.09
CA SER A 16 -1.73 -6.50 13.37
C SER A 16 -0.50 -5.61 13.24
N SER A 17 0.31 -5.81 12.19
CA SER A 17 1.51 -5.04 11.88
C SER A 17 1.86 -5.15 10.39
N LEU A 18 2.39 -4.07 9.81
CA LEU A 18 2.68 -3.93 8.37
C LEU A 18 4.17 -3.70 8.10
N LYS A 19 5.07 -4.17 8.98
CA LYS A 19 6.50 -3.95 8.79
C LYS A 19 7.08 -4.93 7.77
N LYS A 20 8.15 -4.51 7.11
CA LYS A 20 8.91 -5.33 6.15
C LYS A 20 9.44 -6.61 6.79
N GLU A 21 9.80 -6.55 8.07
CA GLU A 21 10.38 -7.67 8.83
C GLU A 21 9.34 -8.66 9.38
N ASP A 22 8.05 -8.32 9.33
CA ASP A 22 7.00 -9.18 9.87
C ASP A 22 6.76 -10.37 8.93
N SER A 23 7.44 -11.48 9.21
CA SER A 23 7.31 -12.76 8.50
C SER A 23 6.02 -13.52 8.85
N THR A 24 5.05 -12.88 9.50
CA THR A 24 3.77 -13.51 9.85
C THR A 24 2.99 -13.83 8.58
N ALA A 25 2.36 -14.99 8.55
CA ALA A 25 1.54 -15.43 7.43
C ALA A 25 0.56 -14.32 7.03
N VAL A 26 0.75 -13.78 5.83
CA VAL A 26 -0.16 -12.80 5.25
C VAL A 26 -1.54 -13.45 5.19
N PRO A 27 -2.59 -12.81 5.75
CA PRO A 27 -3.93 -13.37 5.74
C PRO A 27 -4.36 -13.75 4.33
N ALA A 28 -5.05 -14.88 4.20
CA ALA A 28 -5.59 -15.31 2.92
C ALA A 28 -6.50 -14.21 2.33
N GLY A 29 -6.21 -13.78 1.11
CA GLY A 29 -6.95 -12.71 0.42
C GLY A 29 -6.32 -11.31 0.49
N LEU A 30 -5.20 -11.13 1.19
CA LEU A 30 -4.41 -9.89 1.16
C LEU A 30 -3.29 -10.01 0.12
N THR A 31 -3.32 -9.17 -0.92
CA THR A 31 -2.25 -9.10 -1.93
C THR A 31 -1.07 -8.29 -1.39
N THR A 32 0.17 -8.76 -1.62
CA THR A 32 1.39 -8.03 -1.23
C THR A 32 2.15 -7.53 -2.47
N PRO A 33 3.02 -6.51 -2.32
CA PRO A 33 3.95 -6.10 -3.37
C PRO A 33 4.74 -7.30 -3.91
N GLN A 34 4.88 -7.37 -5.24
CA GLN A 34 5.67 -8.38 -5.96
C GLN A 34 7.08 -7.86 -6.33
N TYR A 35 7.47 -6.74 -5.74
CA TYR A 35 8.76 -6.07 -5.90
C TYR A 35 9.38 -5.80 -4.53
N ASP A 36 10.68 -5.53 -4.48
CA ASP A 36 11.36 -5.11 -3.24
C ASP A 36 11.31 -3.58 -3.09
N PRO A 37 10.51 -3.04 -2.15
CA PRO A 37 10.40 -1.59 -1.96
C PRO A 37 11.72 -0.91 -1.55
N SER A 38 12.70 -1.67 -1.04
CA SER A 38 14.01 -1.09 -0.68
C SER A 38 14.90 -0.76 -1.88
N LEU A 39 14.52 -1.20 -3.08
CA LEU A 39 15.20 -0.82 -4.32
C LEU A 39 14.66 0.50 -4.89
N LEU A 40 13.53 1.00 -4.40
CA LEU A 40 12.98 2.29 -4.82
C LEU A 40 13.89 3.45 -4.38
N LYS A 41 13.97 4.47 -5.24
CA LYS A 41 14.66 5.74 -4.99
C LYS A 41 13.65 6.88 -5.11
N ALA A 42 13.93 7.97 -4.40
CA ALA A 42 13.02 9.11 -4.34
C ALA A 42 13.01 9.89 -5.67
N GLY A 43 11.88 9.84 -6.39
CA GLY A 43 11.66 10.63 -7.61
C GLY A 43 10.42 11.51 -7.57
N ILE A 44 9.51 11.26 -6.63
CA ILE A 44 8.26 12.03 -6.49
C ILE A 44 8.19 12.59 -5.07
N LEU A 45 8.10 13.92 -4.94
CA LEU A 45 7.73 14.57 -3.69
C LEU A 45 6.24 14.90 -3.70
N HIS A 46 5.47 14.32 -2.79
CA HIS A 46 4.03 14.58 -2.68
C HIS A 46 3.70 15.47 -1.48
N LEU A 47 3.20 16.68 -1.74
CA LEU A 47 2.76 17.61 -0.71
C LEU A 47 1.32 17.27 -0.27
N GLY A 48 1.12 16.98 1.01
CA GLY A 48 -0.20 16.66 1.56
C GLY A 48 -0.55 15.18 1.41
N VAL A 49 -0.11 14.37 2.37
CA VAL A 49 -0.27 12.91 2.34
C VAL A 49 -1.69 12.51 2.80
N GLY A 50 -2.72 12.89 2.07
CA GLY A 50 -4.12 12.63 2.39
C GLY A 50 -4.58 11.19 2.10
N ASN A 51 -5.86 10.89 2.36
CA ASN A 51 -6.45 9.59 1.97
C ASN A 51 -6.47 9.43 0.45
N PHE A 52 -6.83 10.48 -0.29
CA PHE A 52 -6.91 10.46 -1.74
C PHE A 52 -5.56 10.14 -2.41
N HIS A 53 -4.47 10.80 -1.98
CA HIS A 53 -3.13 10.49 -2.45
C HIS A 53 -2.80 8.99 -2.34
N ARG A 54 -3.08 8.43 -1.17
CA ARG A 54 -2.73 7.05 -0.80
C ARG A 54 -3.62 6.02 -1.46
N SER A 55 -4.86 6.38 -1.79
CA SER A 55 -5.78 5.51 -2.54
C SER A 55 -5.69 5.68 -4.05
N HIS A 56 -4.95 6.67 -4.55
CA HIS A 56 -4.93 7.02 -5.98
C HIS A 56 -3.50 6.97 -6.55
N LEU A 57 -2.68 7.99 -6.32
CA LEU A 57 -1.32 8.04 -6.89
C LEU A 57 -0.46 6.88 -6.36
N ALA A 58 -0.48 6.65 -5.04
CA ALA A 58 0.30 5.57 -4.44
C ALA A 58 -0.13 4.19 -4.97
N THR A 59 -1.41 3.99 -5.26
CA THR A 59 -1.96 2.78 -5.89
C THR A 59 -1.39 2.58 -7.29
N TYR A 60 -1.50 3.58 -8.16
CA TYR A 60 -0.99 3.45 -9.54
C TYR A 60 0.51 3.18 -9.60
N MET A 61 1.30 3.84 -8.72
CA MET A 61 2.73 3.58 -8.64
C MET A 61 3.00 2.14 -8.16
N ASN A 62 2.26 1.68 -7.15
CA ASN A 62 2.39 0.31 -6.65
C ASN A 62 2.04 -0.73 -7.73
N ASP A 63 0.99 -0.50 -8.51
CA ASP A 63 0.59 -1.40 -9.60
C ASP A 63 1.64 -1.44 -10.71
N MET A 64 2.21 -0.30 -11.09
CA MET A 64 3.33 -0.23 -12.03
C MET A 64 4.54 -1.03 -11.53
N PHE A 65 4.90 -0.87 -10.26
CA PHE A 65 6.03 -1.59 -9.66
C PHE A 65 5.77 -3.10 -9.50
N ASN A 66 4.52 -3.55 -9.45
CA ASN A 66 4.19 -4.97 -9.42
C ASN A 66 4.44 -5.69 -10.76
N ASP A 67 4.58 -4.97 -11.87
CA ASP A 67 5.04 -5.54 -13.13
C ASP A 67 6.58 -5.61 -13.14
N PRO A 68 7.20 -6.81 -13.13
CA PRO A 68 8.66 -6.94 -13.08
C PRO A 68 9.36 -6.25 -14.26
N SER A 69 8.73 -6.21 -15.44
CA SER A 69 9.29 -5.59 -16.64
C SER A 69 9.33 -4.06 -16.55
N LEU A 70 8.41 -3.48 -15.78
CA LEU A 70 8.37 -2.04 -15.52
C LEU A 70 9.20 -1.68 -14.29
N PHE A 71 9.23 -2.54 -13.27
CA PHE A 71 9.92 -2.24 -12.02
C PHE A 71 11.40 -1.93 -12.21
N GLU A 72 12.13 -2.78 -12.95
CA GLU A 72 13.58 -2.60 -13.17
C GLU A 72 13.91 -1.26 -13.83
N ALA A 73 13.04 -0.79 -14.73
CA ALA A 73 13.25 0.44 -15.48
C ALA A 73 12.74 1.71 -14.78
N ASN A 74 12.03 1.59 -13.64
CA ASN A 74 11.32 2.71 -13.00
C ASN A 74 11.57 2.82 -11.49
N GLN A 75 12.64 2.20 -10.96
CA GLN A 75 12.96 2.23 -9.53
C GLN A 75 13.18 3.64 -8.99
N GLU A 76 13.46 4.62 -9.84
CA GLU A 76 13.66 6.02 -9.48
C GLU A 76 12.38 6.77 -9.11
N TRP A 77 11.20 6.19 -9.28
CA TRP A 77 9.92 6.88 -9.09
C TRP A 77 9.26 6.65 -7.72
N GLY A 78 10.02 6.24 -6.71
CA GLY A 78 9.52 6.12 -5.33
C GLY A 78 8.97 7.44 -4.79
N ILE A 79 7.90 7.36 -4.01
CA ILE A 79 7.18 8.52 -3.45
C ILE A 79 7.72 8.87 -2.08
N VAL A 80 8.11 10.13 -1.89
CA VAL A 80 8.37 10.75 -0.58
C VAL A 80 7.20 11.66 -0.23
N GLY A 81 6.55 11.42 0.90
CA GLY A 81 5.47 12.25 1.41
C GLY A 81 5.97 13.44 2.24
N ALA A 82 5.43 14.63 2.00
CA ALA A 82 5.71 15.82 2.79
C ALA A 82 4.42 16.39 3.41
N GLY A 83 4.41 16.45 4.75
CA GLY A 83 3.42 17.19 5.52
C GLY A 83 3.85 18.64 5.70
N ILE A 84 2.91 19.57 5.60
CA ILE A 84 3.15 21.01 5.75
C ILE A 84 2.61 21.50 7.10
N LEU A 85 1.56 20.86 7.59
CA LEU A 85 0.81 21.30 8.76
C LEU A 85 1.16 20.43 9.96
N SER A 86 1.03 20.97 11.18
CA SER A 86 1.43 20.28 12.41
C SER A 86 0.71 18.95 12.61
N PHE A 87 -0.56 18.86 12.20
CA PHE A 87 -1.35 17.63 12.29
C PHE A 87 -0.86 16.51 11.36
N ASP A 88 0.00 16.80 10.38
CA ASP A 88 0.59 15.76 9.53
C ASP A 88 1.61 14.90 10.31
N ALA A 89 2.12 15.40 11.45
CA ALA A 89 3.12 14.71 12.26
C ALA A 89 2.63 13.36 12.79
N ASP A 90 1.38 13.28 13.24
CA ASP A 90 0.81 12.03 13.76
C ASP A 90 0.69 10.98 12.65
N LYS A 91 0.23 11.40 11.46
CA LYS A 91 0.16 10.52 10.30
C LYS A 91 1.53 10.08 9.83
N ARG A 92 2.53 10.97 9.85
CA ARG A 92 3.92 10.63 9.53
C ARG A 92 4.46 9.58 10.49
N LYS A 93 4.26 9.77 11.80
CA LYS A 93 4.71 8.82 12.83
C LYS A 93 4.06 7.45 12.65
N LEU A 94 2.76 7.42 12.36
CA LEU A 94 2.03 6.18 12.07
C LEU A 94 2.65 5.44 10.88
N LEU A 95 2.78 6.11 9.73
CA LEU A 95 3.30 5.50 8.51
C LEU A 95 4.77 5.09 8.63
N GLN A 96 5.59 5.90 9.30
CA GLN A 96 6.98 5.56 9.56
C GLN A 96 7.12 4.29 10.40
N GLY A 97 6.21 4.07 11.36
CA GLY A 97 6.21 2.87 12.21
C GLY A 97 5.88 1.55 11.49
N GLN A 98 5.42 1.64 10.24
CA GLN A 98 5.04 0.51 9.38
C GLN A 98 5.79 0.54 8.04
N ASP A 99 7.03 1.06 8.04
CA ASP A 99 7.89 1.13 6.86
C ASP A 99 7.22 1.81 5.65
N TRP A 100 6.38 2.81 5.93
CA TRP A 100 5.56 3.55 4.96
C TRP A 100 4.54 2.72 4.17
N MET A 101 4.44 1.42 4.44
CA MET A 101 3.49 0.52 3.80
C MET A 101 2.06 0.82 4.25
N GLN A 102 1.06 0.46 3.45
CA GLN A 102 -0.35 0.74 3.77
C GLN A 102 -1.26 -0.36 3.25
N THR A 103 -2.40 -0.58 3.90
CA THR A 103 -3.47 -1.39 3.32
C THR A 103 -4.42 -0.52 2.50
N LEU A 104 -4.60 -0.86 1.22
CA LEU A 104 -5.69 -0.39 0.39
C LEU A 104 -6.81 -1.43 0.46
N VAL A 105 -8.05 -0.97 0.67
CA VAL A 105 -9.25 -1.80 0.55
C VAL A 105 -10.13 -1.19 -0.52
N GLU A 106 -10.30 -1.92 -1.61
CA GLU A 106 -11.22 -1.59 -2.69
C GLU A 106 -12.52 -2.35 -2.46
N ARG A 107 -13.64 -1.63 -2.51
CA ARG A 107 -14.96 -2.21 -2.24
C ARG A 107 -15.96 -1.75 -3.29
N ASP A 108 -16.69 -2.70 -3.85
CA ASP A 108 -17.87 -2.47 -4.67
C ASP A 108 -19.11 -3.12 -4.02
N ALA A 109 -20.24 -3.17 -4.73
CA ALA A 109 -21.50 -3.70 -4.19
C ALA A 109 -21.45 -5.19 -3.81
N THR A 110 -20.52 -5.95 -4.39
CA THR A 110 -20.45 -7.41 -4.31
C THR A 110 -19.07 -7.95 -3.95
N SER A 111 -18.04 -7.11 -4.05
CA SER A 111 -16.66 -7.52 -3.89
C SER A 111 -15.89 -6.58 -2.97
N GLU A 112 -14.91 -7.18 -2.28
CA GLU A 112 -13.93 -6.48 -1.47
C GLU A 112 -12.57 -7.11 -1.75
N LYS A 113 -11.57 -6.26 -1.99
CA LYS A 113 -10.19 -6.66 -2.21
C LYS A 113 -9.29 -5.83 -1.31
N ALA A 114 -8.29 -6.46 -0.71
CA ALA A 114 -7.25 -5.74 0.00
C ALA A 114 -5.87 -6.02 -0.58
N SER A 115 -5.06 -4.97 -0.59
CA SER A 115 -3.66 -5.04 -0.99
C SER A 115 -2.80 -4.21 -0.05
N ILE A 116 -1.55 -4.62 0.10
CA ILE A 116 -0.50 -3.80 0.70
C ILE A 116 0.14 -2.96 -0.40
N LEU A 117 0.15 -1.64 -0.20
CA LEU A 117 0.89 -0.68 -1.01
C LEU A 117 2.25 -0.41 -0.37
N ALA A 118 3.31 -0.38 -1.17
CA ALA A 118 4.67 -0.08 -0.72
C ALA A 118 5.42 0.86 -1.70
N SER A 119 4.69 1.74 -2.38
CA SER A 119 5.24 2.72 -3.34
C SER A 119 5.81 3.99 -2.68
N MET A 120 5.66 4.11 -1.35
CA MET A 120 6.22 5.20 -0.54
C MET A 120 7.48 4.75 0.21
N ILE A 121 8.47 5.65 0.33
CA ILE A 121 9.76 5.43 1.01
C ILE A 121 10.13 6.54 2.00
#